data_AF-A0A293MG63-F1
#
_entry.id   AF-A0A293MG63-F1
#
_cell.length_a   1.000
_cell.length_b   1.000
_cell.length_c   1.000
_cell.angle_alpha   90.00
_cell.angle_beta   90.00
_cell.angle_gamma   90.00
#
_symmetry.space_group_name_H-M   'P 1'
#
loop_
_entity.id
_entity.type
_entity.pdbx_description
1 polymer ?
#
loop_
_entity_poly.entity_id
_entity_poly.type
_entity_poly.pdbx_seq_one_letter_code
_entity_poly.pdbx_strand_id
1 'polypeptide(L)'
;MERFYDLFYVPEGTRVLTAVGNHDVGFHYRMFRHFTERFDSGFNTSSVQLTVLNGNIFVTINSMAMHGDGCNFCQEAEYRLDRLSKMMQCSQGQATTAKQCERMGNLPGYSRPILLQHFPLYRTSDASCTEPDAAPAPEKHVKFREKWECLSKAATRKLLRKLKPRVAFSGHTHHGCLVVHEDDIPEWTLPSFSWRNKNNPSFALAVFTPTNFSVNKCYLPLESTVINTYVLGTAACVVGWYIVFFFSHAANGILFFFFHTQQKADITMANIIQLSLYISKS
;
A
#
# COMPACT_ATOMS: atom_id res chain seq x y z
N MET A 1 -15.03 6.28 5.21
CA MET A 1 -14.02 5.25 4.89
C MET A 1 -14.42 4.39 3.70
N GLU A 2 -15.59 4.59 3.09
CA GLU A 2 -16.10 3.80 1.95
C GLU A 2 -15.09 3.65 0.80
N ARG A 3 -14.53 4.76 0.31
CA ARG A 3 -13.51 4.74 -0.75
C ARG A 3 -12.34 3.77 -0.49
N PHE A 4 -11.93 3.58 0.76
CA PHE A 4 -10.88 2.62 1.08
C PHE A 4 -11.35 1.18 0.81
N TYR A 5 -12.55 0.83 1.27
CA TYR A 5 -13.12 -0.50 1.05
C TYR A 5 -13.51 -0.76 -0.41
N ASP A 6 -13.83 0.29 -1.17
CA ASP A 6 -14.06 0.17 -2.62
C ASP A 6 -12.76 -0.15 -3.37
N LEU A 7 -11.66 0.52 -3.01
CA LEU A 7 -10.35 0.32 -3.66
C LEU A 7 -9.65 -0.97 -3.20
N PHE A 8 -9.83 -1.34 -1.94
CA PHE A 8 -9.25 -2.52 -1.32
C PHE A 8 -10.34 -3.51 -0.92
N TYR A 9 -11.23 -3.79 -1.86
CA TYR A 9 -12.27 -4.79 -1.67
C TYR A 9 -11.65 -6.14 -1.30
N VAL A 10 -12.24 -6.80 -0.31
CA VAL A 10 -11.90 -8.16 0.08
C VAL A 10 -13.17 -9.02 0.12
N PRO A 11 -13.09 -10.33 -0.21
CA PRO A 11 -14.23 -11.23 -0.09
C PRO A 11 -14.77 -11.29 1.34
N GLU A 12 -16.06 -11.62 1.47
CA GLU A 12 -16.70 -11.83 2.76
C GLU A 12 -15.93 -12.85 3.62
N GLY A 13 -15.84 -12.59 4.93
CA GLY A 13 -15.04 -13.39 5.86
C GLY A 13 -13.56 -13.00 5.94
N THR A 14 -13.05 -12.21 4.99
CA THR A 14 -11.68 -11.68 5.06
C THR A 14 -11.58 -10.56 6.10
N ARG A 15 -10.60 -10.63 6.99
CA ARG A 15 -10.32 -9.58 7.98
C ARG A 15 -9.34 -8.56 7.42
N VAL A 16 -9.71 -7.29 7.47
CA VAL A 16 -8.82 -6.17 7.16
C VAL A 16 -8.27 -5.61 8.45
N LEU A 17 -6.94 -5.59 8.58
CA LEU A 17 -6.24 -4.93 9.69
C LEU A 17 -5.54 -3.69 9.15
N THR A 18 -5.71 -2.56 9.84
CA THR A 18 -5.14 -1.28 9.42
C THR A 18 -4.20 -0.72 10.46
N ALA A 19 -2.98 -0.36 10.02
CA ALA A 19 -2.07 0.47 10.79
C ALA A 19 -2.18 1.91 10.29
N VAL A 20 -2.41 2.84 11.23
CA VAL A 20 -2.56 4.27 10.93
C VAL A 20 -1.22 4.88 10.51
N GLY A 21 -1.23 5.74 9.48
CA GLY A 21 -0.07 6.50 9.02
C GLY A 21 -0.18 8.00 9.24
N ASN A 22 0.93 8.72 9.04
CA ASN A 22 0.97 10.18 9.24
C ASN A 22 0.11 10.94 8.22
N HIS A 23 -0.26 10.32 7.09
CA HIS A 23 -1.20 10.89 6.13
C HIS A 23 -2.66 10.75 6.55
N ASP A 24 -2.95 9.86 7.50
CA ASP A 24 -4.30 9.66 8.03
C ASP A 24 -4.58 10.60 9.20
N VAL A 25 -3.61 10.71 10.12
CA VAL A 25 -3.79 11.43 11.40
C VAL A 25 -2.83 12.59 11.61
N GLY A 26 -1.92 12.84 10.66
CA GLY A 26 -0.84 13.82 10.81
C GLY A 26 0.42 13.22 11.44
N PHE A 27 1.55 13.89 11.23
CA PHE A 27 2.71 13.70 12.10
C PHE A 27 2.36 14.09 13.54
N HIS A 28 3.16 13.64 14.50
CA HIS A 28 2.92 13.84 15.93
C HIS A 28 2.51 15.29 16.30
N TYR A 29 3.23 16.31 15.82
CA TYR A 29 2.97 17.73 16.10
C TYR A 29 1.67 18.29 15.46
N ARG A 30 1.05 17.53 14.56
CA ARG A 30 -0.22 17.84 13.88
C ARG A 30 -1.25 16.72 14.07
N MET A 31 -1.06 15.87 15.09
CA MET A 31 -1.97 14.78 15.38
C MET A 31 -3.12 15.29 16.24
N PHE A 32 -4.25 15.60 15.61
CA PHE A 32 -5.44 16.12 16.28
C PHE A 32 -6.46 15.01 16.56
N ARG A 33 -7.22 15.17 17.65
CA ARG A 33 -8.17 14.17 18.16
C ARG A 33 -9.22 13.77 17.12
N HIS A 34 -9.74 14.73 16.35
CA HIS A 34 -10.72 14.44 15.30
C HIS A 34 -10.18 13.48 14.22
N PHE A 35 -8.90 13.59 13.85
CA PHE A 35 -8.33 12.69 12.85
C PHE A 35 -8.14 11.27 13.42
N THR A 36 -7.63 11.16 14.65
CA THR A 36 -7.46 9.86 15.31
C THR A 36 -8.82 9.18 15.56
N GLU A 37 -9.82 9.91 16.06
CA GLU A 37 -11.16 9.36 16.31
C GLU A 37 -11.84 8.92 15.01
N ARG A 38 -11.73 9.71 13.94
CA ARG A 38 -12.25 9.34 12.62
C ARG A 38 -11.58 8.07 12.08
N PHE A 39 -10.26 7.93 12.26
CA PHE A 39 -9.54 6.73 11.83
C PHE A 39 -9.95 5.51 12.67
N ASP A 40 -9.90 5.65 13.99
CA ASP A 40 -10.19 4.58 14.95
C ASP A 40 -11.63 4.06 14.80
N SER A 41 -12.61 4.97 14.67
CA SER A 41 -14.00 4.59 14.43
C SER A 41 -14.22 3.98 13.04
N GLY A 42 -13.59 4.54 12.01
CA GLY A 42 -13.76 4.09 10.62
C GLY A 42 -13.15 2.70 10.33
N PHE A 43 -12.14 2.30 11.10
CA PHE A 43 -11.46 1.01 10.95
C PHE A 43 -11.62 0.08 12.16
N ASN A 44 -12.42 0.47 13.16
CA ASN A 44 -12.61 -0.26 14.41
C ASN A 44 -11.28 -0.68 15.06
N THR A 45 -10.42 0.32 15.30
CA THR A 45 -9.07 0.13 15.84
C THR A 45 -8.81 1.11 16.99
N SER A 46 -7.58 1.11 17.53
CA SER A 46 -7.15 2.06 18.55
C SER A 46 -5.65 2.35 18.46
N SER A 47 -5.12 3.19 19.35
CA SER A 47 -3.69 3.55 19.39
C SER A 47 -2.75 2.35 19.51
N VAL A 48 -3.18 1.28 20.18
CA VAL A 48 -2.56 -0.05 20.18
C VAL A 48 -3.67 -1.09 20.19
N GLN A 49 -3.79 -1.86 19.11
CA GLN A 49 -4.85 -2.84 18.92
C GLN A 49 -4.29 -4.25 18.79
N LEU A 50 -4.83 -5.17 19.60
CA LEU A 50 -4.59 -6.60 19.49
C LEU A 50 -5.65 -7.24 18.60
N THR A 51 -5.23 -8.08 17.67
CA THR A 51 -6.12 -8.96 16.89
C THR A 51 -5.59 -10.39 16.90
N VAL A 52 -6.43 -11.36 17.24
CA VAL A 52 -6.09 -12.78 17.17
C VAL A 52 -6.80 -13.41 15.97
N LEU A 53 -6.04 -13.98 15.05
CA LEU A 53 -6.55 -14.65 13.85
C LEU A 53 -5.89 -16.02 13.70
N ASN A 54 -6.69 -17.09 13.73
CA ASN A 54 -6.22 -18.46 13.55
C ASN A 54 -5.01 -18.82 14.42
N GLY A 55 -5.04 -18.43 15.71
CA GLY A 55 -3.94 -18.67 16.65
C GLY A 55 -2.72 -17.76 16.49
N ASN A 56 -2.75 -16.79 15.56
CA ASN A 56 -1.71 -15.78 15.39
C ASN A 56 -2.12 -14.46 16.05
N ILE A 57 -1.17 -13.85 16.73
CA ILE A 57 -1.35 -12.55 17.37
C ILE A 57 -0.79 -11.45 16.46
N PHE A 58 -1.64 -10.50 16.09
CA PHE A 58 -1.28 -9.26 15.41
C PHE A 58 -1.43 -8.08 16.37
N VAL A 59 -0.45 -7.18 16.36
CA VAL A 59 -0.48 -5.94 17.13
C VAL A 59 -0.31 -4.78 16.18
N THR A 60 -1.36 -3.98 15.97
CA THR A 60 -1.26 -2.74 15.22
C THR A 60 -1.00 -1.58 16.17
N ILE A 61 -0.10 -0.66 15.79
CA ILE A 61 0.31 0.47 16.62
C ILE A 61 0.23 1.77 15.82
N ASN A 62 -0.37 2.80 16.43
CA ASN A 62 -0.21 4.17 15.99
C ASN A 62 1.21 4.65 16.32
N SER A 63 2.11 4.55 15.34
CA SER A 63 3.52 4.93 15.51
C SER A 63 3.72 6.42 15.81
N MET A 64 2.79 7.29 15.42
CA MET A 64 2.85 8.73 15.71
C MET A 64 2.56 9.04 17.18
N ALA A 65 1.87 8.13 17.88
CA ALA A 65 1.68 8.19 19.34
C ALA A 65 2.90 7.66 20.12
N MET A 66 3.87 7.02 19.48
CA MET A 66 5.11 6.54 20.11
C MET A 66 6.22 7.61 20.16
N HIS A 67 5.82 8.86 20.43
CA HIS A 67 6.73 10.00 20.47
C HIS A 67 7.52 10.12 21.80
N GLY A 68 6.91 9.68 22.90
CA GLY A 68 7.54 9.59 24.23
C GLY A 68 7.69 10.91 24.98
N ASP A 69 6.88 11.92 24.67
CA ASP A 69 6.84 13.22 25.36
C ASP A 69 5.71 13.33 26.40
N GLY A 70 4.95 12.25 26.62
CA GLY A 70 3.85 12.24 27.59
C GLY A 70 2.60 12.98 27.11
N CYS A 71 2.43 13.22 25.81
CA CYS A 71 1.18 13.74 25.25
C CYS A 71 -0.02 12.81 25.57
N ASN A 72 -1.26 13.31 25.53
CA ASN A 72 -2.44 12.48 25.82
C ASN A 72 -2.55 11.24 24.93
N PHE A 73 -2.26 11.36 23.62
CA PHE A 73 -2.25 10.21 22.70
C PHE A 73 -1.15 9.20 23.05
N CYS A 74 -0.02 9.71 23.53
CA CYS A 74 1.16 8.95 23.90
C CYS A 74 0.90 8.16 25.17
N GLN A 75 0.32 8.80 26.19
CA GLN A 75 -0.07 8.15 27.43
C GLN A 75 -1.09 7.04 27.18
N GLU A 76 -2.09 7.27 26.32
CA GLU A 76 -3.07 6.25 25.95
C GLU A 76 -2.41 5.06 25.22
N ALA A 77 -1.54 5.34 24.25
CA ALA A 77 -0.79 4.29 23.55
C ALA A 77 0.11 3.48 24.49
N GLU A 78 0.82 4.16 25.41
CA GLU A 78 1.67 3.51 26.40
C GLU A 78 0.87 2.68 27.40
N TYR A 79 -0.27 3.19 27.88
CA TYR A 79 -1.17 2.45 28.75
C TYR A 79 -1.67 1.16 28.10
N ARG A 80 -2.11 1.24 26.83
CA ARG A 80 -2.58 0.05 26.09
C ARG A 80 -1.45 -0.93 25.80
N LEU A 81 -0.27 -0.44 25.43
CA LEU A 81 0.92 -1.28 25.23
C LEU A 81 1.28 -2.04 26.50
N ASP A 82 1.25 -1.36 27.65
CA ASP A 82 1.56 -1.95 28.95
C ASP A 82 0.53 -3.00 29.37
N ARG A 83 -0.75 -2.70 29.12
CA ARG A 83 -1.84 -3.66 29.35
C ARG A 83 -1.66 -4.91 28.48
N LEU A 84 -1.36 -4.72 27.20
CA LEU A 84 -1.13 -5.81 26.27
C LEU A 84 0.08 -6.68 26.66
N SER A 85 1.19 -6.04 27.03
CA SER A 85 2.41 -6.73 27.48
C SER A 85 2.15 -7.60 28.71
N LYS A 86 1.39 -7.08 29.69
CA LYS A 86 0.98 -7.86 30.88
C LYS A 86 0.08 -9.05 30.52
N MET A 87 -0.87 -8.87 29.60
CA MET A 87 -1.74 -9.96 29.13
C MET A 87 -0.93 -11.06 28.41
N MET A 88 0.08 -10.69 27.61
CA MET A 88 0.99 -11.63 26.98
C MET A 88 1.86 -12.37 28.00
N GLN A 89 2.36 -11.71 29.04
CA GLN A 89 3.12 -12.33 30.13
C GLN A 89 2.28 -13.36 30.90
N CYS A 90 1.01 -13.03 31.18
CA CYS A 90 0.05 -13.94 31.78
C CYS A 90 -0.15 -15.20 30.93
N SER A 91 -0.33 -15.02 29.62
CA SER A 91 -0.54 -16.14 28.68
C SER A 91 0.72 -17.02 28.50
N GLN A 92 1.89 -16.52 28.90
CA GLN A 92 3.16 -17.26 28.91
C GLN A 92 3.48 -17.93 30.27
N GLY A 93 2.64 -17.75 31.29
CA GLY A 93 2.96 -18.18 32.66
C GLY A 93 4.13 -17.41 33.29
N GLN A 94 4.49 -16.25 32.73
CA GLN A 94 5.60 -15.39 33.21
C GLN A 94 5.14 -14.32 34.20
N ALA A 95 3.83 -14.24 34.48
CA ALA A 95 3.29 -13.23 35.38
C ALA A 95 3.64 -13.52 36.85
N THR A 96 3.93 -12.45 37.60
CA THR A 96 4.37 -12.53 39.00
C THR A 96 3.28 -12.94 39.99
N THR A 97 1.99 -12.76 39.68
CA THR A 97 0.88 -13.21 40.55
C THR A 97 -0.35 -13.65 39.76
N ALA A 98 -0.98 -14.77 40.17
CA ALA A 98 -2.20 -15.30 39.53
C ALA A 98 -3.36 -14.28 39.49
N LYS A 99 -3.51 -13.50 40.58
CA LYS A 99 -4.52 -12.44 40.72
C LYS A 99 -4.39 -11.31 39.69
N GLN A 100 -3.19 -11.05 39.19
CA GLN A 100 -2.96 -10.05 38.14
C GLN A 100 -3.49 -10.53 36.79
N CYS A 101 -3.46 -11.83 36.53
CA CYS A 101 -3.92 -12.42 35.27
C CYS A 101 -5.44 -12.61 35.22
N GLU A 102 -6.08 -12.91 36.36
CA GLU A 102 -7.54 -13.02 36.47
C GLU A 102 -8.29 -11.78 35.95
N ARG A 103 -7.72 -10.58 36.16
CA ARG A 103 -8.34 -9.31 35.75
C ARG A 103 -8.12 -8.94 34.28
N MET A 104 -7.14 -9.56 33.62
CA MET A 104 -6.68 -9.15 32.28
C MET A 104 -7.36 -9.94 31.16
N GLY A 105 -7.93 -11.10 31.50
CA GLY A 105 -8.40 -12.09 30.53
C GLY A 105 -7.24 -12.91 29.95
N ASN A 106 -7.55 -14.08 29.41
CA ASN A 106 -6.58 -14.95 28.76
C ASN A 106 -6.70 -14.88 27.24
N LEU A 107 -5.55 -14.91 26.57
CA LEU A 107 -5.51 -15.18 25.13
C LEU A 107 -5.87 -16.66 24.90
N PRO A 108 -6.56 -17.01 23.81
CA PRO A 108 -6.91 -18.40 23.50
C PRO A 108 -5.66 -19.28 23.27
N GLY A 109 -4.52 -18.65 23.01
CA GLY A 109 -3.19 -19.24 22.94
C GLY A 109 -2.14 -18.15 22.75
N TYR A 110 -0.91 -18.39 23.18
CA TYR A 110 0.19 -17.44 22.99
C TYR A 110 1.02 -17.80 21.75
N SER A 111 1.14 -16.84 20.82
CA SER A 111 2.13 -16.81 19.75
C SER A 111 2.94 -15.53 19.86
N ARG A 112 4.25 -15.54 19.56
CA ARG A 112 5.01 -14.28 19.47
C ARG A 112 4.33 -13.35 18.45
N PRO A 113 4.07 -12.08 18.79
CA PRO A 113 3.21 -11.23 17.98
C PRO A 113 3.86 -10.85 16.64
N ILE A 114 3.01 -10.51 15.68
CA ILE A 114 3.34 -9.82 14.43
C ILE A 114 3.06 -8.34 14.67
N LEU A 115 4.10 -7.50 14.59
CA LEU A 115 3.98 -6.06 14.79
C LEU A 115 3.66 -5.38 13.46
N LEU A 116 2.60 -4.58 13.43
CA LEU A 116 2.19 -3.79 12.28
C LEU A 116 2.15 -2.30 12.67
N GLN A 117 2.91 -1.46 11.99
CA GLN A 117 2.92 -0.02 12.26
C GLN A 117 3.29 0.76 11.01
N HIS A 118 3.20 2.09 11.03
CA HIS A 118 3.55 2.90 9.88
C HIS A 118 5.03 3.29 9.86
N PHE A 119 5.52 3.98 10.90
CA PHE A 119 6.95 4.32 10.97
C PHE A 119 7.79 3.07 11.22
N PRO A 120 8.93 2.91 10.52
CA PRO A 120 9.88 1.87 10.83
C PRO A 120 10.37 1.93 12.28
N LEU A 121 10.77 0.79 12.80
CA LEU A 121 11.62 0.74 13.99
C LEU A 121 12.92 1.52 13.71
N TYR A 122 13.57 1.96 14.79
CA TYR A 122 14.75 2.78 14.69
C TYR A 122 15.85 2.09 13.89
N ARG A 123 16.35 2.79 12.86
CA ARG A 123 17.60 2.50 12.17
C ARG A 123 18.24 3.81 11.72
N THR A 124 19.56 3.82 11.54
CA THR A 124 20.28 5.07 11.21
C THR A 124 19.96 5.59 9.82
N SER A 125 19.78 4.70 8.84
CA SER A 125 19.31 5.00 7.49
C SER A 125 18.92 3.69 6.79
N ASP A 126 18.54 3.77 5.52
CA ASP A 126 18.29 2.62 4.64
C ASP A 126 19.57 2.07 3.98
N ALA A 127 20.77 2.41 4.47
CA ALA A 127 22.03 2.10 3.79
C ALA A 127 22.27 0.60 3.58
N SER A 128 21.82 -0.21 4.55
CA SER A 128 21.91 -1.67 4.54
C SER A 128 20.84 -2.35 3.69
N CYS A 129 19.86 -1.61 3.18
CA CYS A 129 18.78 -2.18 2.37
C CYS A 129 19.31 -2.54 0.98
N THR A 130 19.05 -3.79 0.57
CA THR A 130 19.54 -4.39 -0.69
C THR A 130 18.41 -4.88 -1.59
N GLU A 131 17.15 -4.68 -1.19
CA GLU A 131 15.97 -5.10 -1.94
C GLU A 131 15.91 -4.43 -3.33
N PRO A 132 15.38 -5.10 -4.36
CA PRO A 132 15.20 -4.52 -5.71
C PRO A 132 14.41 -3.21 -5.76
N ASP A 133 13.56 -2.95 -4.77
CA ASP A 133 12.73 -1.76 -4.59
C ASP A 133 13.18 -0.86 -3.42
N ALA A 134 14.41 -1.05 -2.95
CA ALA A 134 15.07 -0.19 -1.98
C ALA A 134 15.23 1.25 -2.48
N ALA A 135 15.58 2.14 -1.54
CA ALA A 135 15.90 3.52 -1.87
C ALA A 135 17.15 3.61 -2.75
N PRO A 136 17.19 4.55 -3.71
CA PRO A 136 18.37 4.74 -4.53
C PRO A 136 19.58 5.12 -3.66
N ALA A 137 20.79 4.85 -4.13
CA ALA A 137 22.04 5.05 -3.39
C ALA A 137 22.14 6.40 -2.64
N PRO A 138 21.91 7.58 -3.26
CA PRO A 138 22.03 8.85 -2.54
C PRO A 138 21.03 8.99 -1.39
N GLU A 139 19.82 8.43 -1.53
CA GLU A 139 18.75 8.55 -0.55
C GLU A 139 18.92 7.55 0.60
N LYS A 140 19.32 6.32 0.31
CA LYS A 140 19.47 5.29 1.35
C LYS A 140 20.56 5.60 2.38
N HIS A 141 21.53 6.44 2.03
CA HIS A 141 22.59 6.90 2.95
C HIS A 141 22.19 8.14 3.76
N VAL A 142 21.03 8.75 3.50
CA VAL A 142 20.53 9.88 4.30
C VAL A 142 20.14 9.39 5.69
N LYS A 143 20.69 10.03 6.72
CA LYS A 143 20.38 9.70 8.11
C LYS A 143 18.92 10.00 8.43
N PHE A 144 18.24 9.02 9.02
CA PHE A 144 16.88 9.20 9.52
C PHE A 144 16.86 10.08 10.76
N ARG A 145 15.84 10.93 10.85
CA ARG A 145 15.51 11.67 12.06
C ARG A 145 14.55 10.82 12.88
N GLU A 146 14.91 10.64 14.14
CA GLU A 146 14.02 9.98 15.10
C GLU A 146 12.69 10.75 15.18
N LYS A 147 11.60 9.99 15.28
CA LYS A 147 10.22 10.50 15.38
C LYS A 147 9.70 11.18 14.10
N TRP A 148 10.43 11.04 13.00
CA TRP A 148 10.01 11.50 11.68
C TRP A 148 10.07 10.37 10.66
N GLU A 149 11.26 9.97 10.21
CA GLU A 149 11.43 8.86 9.25
C GLU A 149 11.38 7.48 9.92
N CYS A 150 11.61 7.41 11.22
CA CYS A 150 11.53 6.19 12.02
C CYS A 150 11.13 6.51 13.48
N LEU A 151 10.77 5.48 14.24
CA LEU A 151 10.60 5.61 15.68
C LEU A 151 11.91 6.00 16.37
N SER A 152 11.80 6.58 17.57
CA SER A 152 13.00 6.83 18.39
C SER A 152 13.66 5.51 18.82
N LYS A 153 14.96 5.55 19.14
CA LYS A 153 15.68 4.43 19.77
C LYS A 153 14.96 3.93 21.03
N ALA A 154 14.41 4.86 21.81
CA ALA A 154 13.73 4.55 23.05
C ALA A 154 12.39 3.84 22.81
N ALA A 155 11.57 4.36 21.87
CA ALA A 155 10.31 3.75 21.48
C ALA A 155 10.52 2.35 20.88
N THR A 156 11.51 2.20 20.00
CA THR A 156 11.89 0.93 19.39
C THR A 156 12.25 -0.11 20.45
N ARG A 157 13.17 0.22 21.37
CA ARG A 157 13.54 -0.68 22.48
C ARG A 157 12.35 -1.00 23.38
N LYS A 158 11.48 -0.04 23.65
CA LYS A 158 10.25 -0.25 24.45
C LYS A 158 9.35 -1.28 23.78
N LEU A 159 9.09 -1.14 22.47
CA LEU A 159 8.27 -2.06 21.68
C LEU A 159 8.86 -3.47 21.64
N LEU A 160 10.14 -3.60 21.26
CA LEU A 160 10.79 -4.90 21.12
C LEU A 160 10.83 -5.65 22.45
N ARG A 161 11.13 -4.98 23.57
CA ARG A 161 11.15 -5.62 24.90
C ARG A 161 9.77 -6.04 25.40
N LYS A 162 8.74 -5.19 25.20
CA LYS A 162 7.39 -5.43 25.74
C LYS A 162 6.62 -6.47 24.93
N LEU A 163 6.80 -6.48 23.61
CA LEU A 163 6.05 -7.33 22.71
C LEU A 163 6.84 -8.56 22.25
N LYS A 164 8.17 -8.47 22.17
CA LYS A 164 9.05 -9.51 21.63
C LYS A 164 8.50 -10.11 20.32
N PRO A 165 8.17 -9.26 19.33
CA PRO A 165 7.56 -9.74 18.09
C PRO A 165 8.52 -10.71 17.39
N ARG A 166 7.96 -11.60 16.58
CA ARG A 166 8.76 -12.48 15.72
C ARG A 166 9.04 -11.90 14.34
N VAL A 167 8.24 -10.91 13.94
CA VAL A 167 8.41 -10.14 12.71
C VAL A 167 7.67 -8.81 12.86
N ALA A 168 8.21 -7.76 12.25
CA ALA A 168 7.58 -6.45 12.14
C ALA A 168 7.35 -6.08 10.67
N PHE A 169 6.26 -5.37 10.41
CA PHE A 169 5.97 -4.76 9.12
C PHE A 169 5.75 -3.26 9.31
N SER A 170 6.43 -2.48 8.49
CA SER A 170 6.37 -1.02 8.47
C SER A 170 6.22 -0.47 7.06
N GLY A 171 6.10 0.85 6.93
CA GLY A 171 6.07 1.55 5.66
C GLY A 171 6.79 2.89 5.78
N HIS A 172 6.09 3.97 5.43
CA HIS A 172 6.51 5.37 5.57
C HIS A 172 7.66 5.82 4.66
N THR A 173 8.77 5.08 4.55
CA THR A 173 9.92 5.48 3.72
C THR A 173 9.63 5.37 2.22
N HIS A 174 8.49 4.78 1.86
CA HIS A 174 8.08 4.48 0.48
C HIS A 174 9.01 3.51 -0.26
N HIS A 175 10.08 3.00 0.36
CA HIS A 175 11.03 2.06 -0.23
C HIS A 175 11.03 0.71 0.48
N GLY A 176 11.34 -0.35 -0.27
CA GLY A 176 11.45 -1.69 0.27
C GLY A 176 12.73 -1.84 1.10
N CYS A 177 12.61 -2.39 2.30
CA CYS A 177 13.78 -2.74 3.09
C CYS A 177 13.50 -3.95 3.98
N LEU A 178 14.51 -4.81 4.12
CA LEU A 178 14.57 -5.84 5.15
C LEU A 178 15.74 -5.53 6.07
N VAL A 179 15.46 -5.33 7.35
CA VAL A 179 16.48 -5.19 8.41
C VAL A 179 16.21 -6.19 9.51
N VAL A 180 17.26 -6.61 10.21
CA VAL A 180 17.13 -7.45 11.41
C VAL A 180 17.53 -6.60 12.61
N HIS A 181 16.63 -6.51 13.59
CA HIS A 181 16.82 -5.80 14.85
C HIS A 181 17.40 -6.73 15.91
N GLU A 182 17.63 -6.20 17.12
CA GLU A 182 17.97 -6.98 18.31
C GLU A 182 17.03 -8.20 18.49
N ASP A 183 17.54 -9.29 19.06
CA ASP A 183 16.83 -10.57 19.26
C ASP A 183 16.36 -11.28 17.96
N ASP A 184 17.10 -11.09 16.86
CA ASP A 184 16.84 -11.67 15.54
C ASP A 184 15.43 -11.39 15.03
N ILE A 185 14.97 -10.14 15.21
CA ILE A 185 13.62 -9.70 14.81
C ILE A 185 13.69 -9.04 13.44
N PRO A 186 13.26 -9.71 12.35
CA PRO A 186 13.20 -9.09 11.04
C PRO A 186 12.08 -8.06 10.97
N GLU A 187 12.37 -6.94 10.34
CA GLU A 187 11.42 -5.90 9.96
C GLU A 187 11.41 -5.75 8.44
N TRP A 188 10.22 -5.91 7.86
CA TRP A 188 9.94 -5.59 6.46
C TRP A 188 9.33 -4.20 6.37
N THR A 189 10.07 -3.24 5.84
CA THR A 189 9.50 -1.96 5.40
C THR A 189 8.98 -2.13 3.97
N LEU A 190 7.67 -1.99 3.80
CA LEU A 190 7.01 -2.13 2.50
C LEU A 190 6.98 -0.77 1.78
N PRO A 191 7.22 -0.74 0.46
CA PRO A 191 7.11 0.50 -0.29
C PRO A 191 5.64 0.90 -0.47
N SER A 192 5.44 2.07 -1.09
CA SER A 192 4.09 2.43 -1.55
C SER A 192 3.56 1.44 -2.58
N PHE A 193 2.28 1.08 -2.44
CA PHE A 193 1.53 0.24 -3.40
C PHE A 193 1.08 1.02 -4.66
N SER A 194 1.69 2.17 -4.95
CA SER A 194 1.31 3.00 -6.11
C SER A 194 2.52 3.71 -6.70
N TRP A 195 2.39 4.12 -7.96
CA TRP A 195 3.44 4.86 -8.67
C TRP A 195 3.66 6.29 -8.17
N ARG A 196 2.78 6.80 -7.30
CA ARG A 196 2.84 8.18 -6.79
C ARG A 196 4.21 8.56 -6.20
N ASN A 197 4.88 7.62 -5.54
CA ASN A 197 6.13 7.89 -4.82
C ASN A 197 7.34 7.17 -5.42
N LYS A 198 7.16 6.22 -6.36
CA LYS A 198 8.25 5.46 -6.97
C LYS A 198 7.82 4.71 -8.22
N ASN A 199 8.79 4.44 -9.08
CA ASN A 199 8.59 3.68 -10.32
C ASN A 199 8.25 2.19 -10.09
N ASN A 200 8.80 1.54 -9.06
CA ASN A 200 8.71 0.09 -8.81
C ASN A 200 7.93 -0.28 -7.53
N PRO A 201 6.60 -0.06 -7.47
CA PRO A 201 5.82 -0.39 -6.29
C PRO A 201 5.77 -1.91 -6.06
N SER A 202 5.56 -2.32 -4.81
CA SER A 202 5.42 -3.72 -4.44
C SER A 202 4.50 -3.88 -3.23
N PHE A 203 4.09 -5.11 -2.97
CA PHE A 203 3.43 -5.53 -1.75
C PHE A 203 4.05 -6.82 -1.23
N ALA A 204 3.68 -7.25 -0.03
CA ALA A 204 4.12 -8.52 0.52
C ALA A 204 2.94 -9.48 0.68
N LEU A 205 3.17 -10.73 0.30
CA LEU A 205 2.34 -11.86 0.70
C LEU A 205 3.05 -12.55 1.86
N ALA A 206 2.37 -12.64 3.00
CA ALA A 206 2.92 -13.29 4.19
C ALA A 206 2.00 -14.41 4.65
N VAL A 207 2.61 -15.54 5.01
CA VAL A 207 1.93 -16.72 5.55
C VAL A 207 2.37 -16.90 6.99
N PHE A 208 1.41 -17.05 7.90
CA PHE A 208 1.67 -17.14 9.34
C PHE A 208 1.09 -18.43 9.93
N THR A 209 1.90 -19.11 10.73
CA THR A 209 1.49 -20.15 11.68
C THR A 209 1.77 -19.64 13.09
N PRO A 210 1.23 -20.20 14.18
CA PRO A 210 1.52 -19.69 15.53
C PRO A 210 3.01 -19.65 15.92
N THR A 211 3.87 -20.44 15.26
CA THR A 211 5.30 -20.58 15.57
C THR A 211 6.23 -20.04 14.49
N ASN A 212 5.81 -20.00 13.23
CA ASN A 212 6.66 -19.61 12.10
C ASN A 212 5.93 -18.68 11.10
N PHE A 213 6.69 -18.06 10.20
CA PHE A 213 6.17 -17.22 9.13
C PHE A 213 7.03 -17.33 7.86
N SER A 214 6.44 -16.96 6.72
CA SER A 214 7.16 -16.77 5.46
C SER A 214 6.64 -15.51 4.79
N VAL A 215 7.54 -14.74 4.16
CA VAL A 215 7.21 -13.50 3.46
C VAL A 215 7.79 -13.57 2.05
N ASN A 216 6.96 -13.22 1.08
CA ASN A 216 7.38 -13.06 -0.31
C ASN A 216 6.94 -11.66 -0.79
N LYS A 217 7.84 -10.96 -1.48
CA LYS A 217 7.53 -9.66 -2.07
C LYS A 217 7.05 -9.81 -3.50
N CYS A 218 5.90 -9.23 -3.77
CA CYS A 218 5.26 -9.22 -5.07
C CYS A 218 5.44 -7.84 -5.72
N TYR A 219 6.20 -7.79 -6.81
CA TYR A 219 6.45 -6.56 -7.55
C TYR A 219 5.33 -6.27 -8.54
N LEU A 220 4.92 -5.00 -8.59
CA LEU A 220 3.98 -4.50 -9.58
C LEU A 220 4.76 -4.01 -10.82
N PRO A 221 4.08 -3.88 -11.98
CA PRO A 221 4.69 -3.29 -13.17
C PRO A 221 5.30 -1.91 -12.89
N LEU A 222 6.43 -1.61 -13.54
CA LEU A 222 7.05 -0.29 -13.46
C LEU A 222 6.14 0.77 -14.08
N GLU A 223 6.06 1.95 -13.47
CA GLU A 223 5.32 3.10 -14.03
C GLU A 223 5.80 3.40 -15.45
N SER A 224 7.12 3.45 -15.63
CA SER A 224 7.76 3.70 -16.92
C SER A 224 7.39 2.64 -17.96
N THR A 225 7.33 1.37 -17.58
CA THR A 225 6.91 0.29 -18.49
C THR A 225 5.44 0.44 -18.90
N VAL A 226 4.56 0.78 -17.95
CA VAL A 226 3.14 0.98 -18.22
C VAL A 226 2.92 2.18 -19.13
N ILE A 227 3.53 3.34 -18.82
CA ILE A 227 3.45 4.55 -19.65
C ILE A 227 3.99 4.27 -21.06
N ASN A 228 5.17 3.65 -21.19
CA ASN A 228 5.75 3.34 -22.50
C ASN A 228 4.84 2.40 -23.31
N THR A 229 4.18 1.45 -22.66
CA THR A 229 3.23 0.55 -23.34
C THR A 229 2.04 1.33 -23.91
N TYR A 230 1.48 2.28 -23.16
CA TYR A 230 0.40 3.14 -23.65
C TYR A 230 0.85 4.07 -24.79
N VAL A 231 2.04 4.67 -24.67
CA VAL A 231 2.58 5.57 -25.69
C VAL A 231 2.82 4.81 -27.00
N LEU A 232 3.53 3.68 -26.95
CA LEU A 232 3.83 2.87 -28.13
C LEU A 232 2.56 2.26 -28.73
N GLY A 233 1.64 1.77 -27.90
CA GLY A 233 0.35 1.25 -28.36
C GLY A 233 -0.49 2.31 -29.06
N THR A 234 -0.57 3.51 -28.49
CA THR A 234 -1.30 4.63 -29.12
C THR A 234 -0.65 5.04 -30.44
N ALA A 235 0.68 5.14 -30.49
CA ALA A 235 1.39 5.46 -31.73
C ALA A 235 1.14 4.40 -32.80
N ALA A 236 1.17 3.10 -32.45
CA ALA A 236 0.86 2.01 -33.37
C ALA A 236 -0.58 2.08 -33.89
N CYS A 237 -1.56 2.37 -33.02
CA CYS A 237 -2.96 2.56 -33.42
C CYS A 237 -3.12 3.74 -34.40
N VAL A 238 -2.46 4.86 -34.13
CA VAL A 238 -2.50 6.06 -34.98
C VAL A 238 -1.86 5.77 -36.34
N VAL A 239 -0.68 5.15 -36.37
CA VAL A 239 -0.01 4.75 -37.62
C VAL A 239 -0.85 3.75 -38.40
N GLY A 240 -1.40 2.73 -37.73
CA GLY A 240 -2.30 1.76 -38.35
C GLY A 240 -3.54 2.43 -38.95
N TRP A 241 -4.14 3.38 -38.25
CA TRP A 241 -5.26 4.16 -38.75
C TRP A 241 -4.88 4.99 -39.99
N TYR A 242 -3.75 5.68 -39.97
CA TYR A 242 -3.25 6.42 -41.13
C TYR A 242 -2.98 5.51 -42.35
N ILE A 243 -2.40 4.33 -42.13
CA ILE A 243 -2.15 3.35 -43.18
C ILE A 243 -3.48 2.89 -43.80
N VAL A 244 -4.46 2.49 -42.98
CA VAL A 244 -5.78 2.07 -43.46
C VAL A 244 -6.50 3.20 -44.19
N PHE A 245 -6.45 4.42 -43.64
CA PHE A 245 -7.04 5.61 -44.26
C PHE A 245 -6.42 5.90 -45.63
N PHE A 246 -5.08 5.85 -45.73
CA PHE A 246 -4.34 6.07 -46.97
C PHE A 246 -4.67 5.01 -48.02
N PHE A 247 -4.64 3.72 -47.68
CA PHE A 247 -4.99 2.65 -48.63
C PHE A 247 -6.46 2.68 -49.04
N SER A 248 -7.37 3.07 -48.15
CA SER A 248 -8.79 3.23 -48.49
C SER A 248 -9.01 4.40 -49.45
N HIS A 249 -8.31 5.53 -49.26
CA HIS A 249 -8.35 6.66 -50.19
C HIS A 249 -7.63 6.38 -51.50
N ALA A 250 -6.51 5.66 -51.48
CA ALA A 250 -5.82 5.23 -52.69
C ALA A 250 -6.67 4.25 -53.50
N ALA A 251 -7.36 3.30 -52.85
CA ALA A 251 -8.30 2.40 -53.50
C ALA A 251 -9.50 3.15 -54.10
N ASN A 252 -10.08 4.12 -53.38
CA ASN A 252 -11.16 4.97 -53.89
C ASN A 252 -10.69 5.91 -55.00
N GLY A 253 -9.45 6.40 -54.94
CA GLY A 253 -8.81 7.24 -55.97
C GLY A 253 -8.47 6.46 -57.24
N ILE A 254 -8.04 5.20 -57.11
CA ILE A 254 -7.87 4.26 -58.23
C ILE A 254 -9.24 3.95 -58.85
N LEU A 255 -10.29 3.72 -58.04
CA LEU A 255 -11.65 3.54 -58.55
C LEU A 255 -12.12 4.79 -59.31
N PHE A 256 -11.88 6.00 -58.79
CA PHE A 256 -12.17 7.27 -59.48
C PHE A 256 -11.37 7.43 -60.78
N PHE A 257 -10.09 7.03 -60.82
CA PHE A 257 -9.29 7.04 -62.04
C PHE A 257 -9.79 6.02 -63.08
N PHE A 258 -10.25 4.84 -62.65
CA PHE A 258 -10.89 3.86 -63.53
C PHE A 258 -12.23 4.36 -64.07
N PHE A 259 -13.05 5.03 -63.25
CA PHE A 259 -14.29 5.66 -63.71
C PHE A 259 -14.03 6.83 -64.67
N HIS A 260 -12.99 7.65 -64.44
CA HIS A 260 -12.67 8.77 -65.32
C HIS A 260 -12.00 8.33 -66.64
N THR A 261 -11.27 7.21 -66.64
CA THR A 261 -10.75 6.60 -67.87
C THR A 261 -11.83 5.85 -68.67
N GLN A 262 -12.90 5.36 -68.03
CA GLN A 262 -14.10 4.85 -68.72
C GLN A 262 -15.00 5.95 -69.30
N GLN A 263 -14.90 7.20 -68.84
CA GLN A 263 -15.77 8.30 -69.29
C GLN A 263 -15.35 8.97 -70.62
N LYS A 264 -14.36 8.40 -71.33
CA LYS A 264 -13.97 8.82 -72.70
C LYS A 264 -14.43 7.86 -73.80
N ALA A 265 -15.32 6.91 -73.49
CA ALA A 265 -16.06 6.15 -74.49
C ALA A 265 -17.54 6.55 -74.45
N ASP A 266 -17.89 7.45 -75.36
CA ASP A 266 -19.15 7.50 -76.09
C ASP A 266 -20.53 7.54 -75.38
N ILE A 267 -21.24 8.62 -75.71
CA ILE A 267 -22.65 8.65 -76.17
C ILE A 267 -23.77 8.82 -75.11
N THR A 268 -24.33 10.04 -75.13
CA THR A 268 -25.73 10.50 -74.92
C THR A 268 -26.71 9.66 -74.09
N MET A 269 -27.32 10.27 -73.06
CA MET A 269 -28.77 10.54 -72.93
C MET A 269 -29.17 10.87 -71.48
N ALA A 270 -29.88 12.00 -71.34
CA ALA A 270 -31.04 12.27 -70.49
C ALA A 270 -31.11 11.79 -69.01
N ASN A 271 -31.13 12.79 -68.12
CA ASN A 271 -32.04 12.99 -66.97
C ASN A 271 -32.53 11.77 -66.17
N ILE A 272 -32.03 11.62 -64.94
CA ILE A 272 -32.82 11.15 -63.79
C ILE A 272 -32.48 12.01 -62.55
N ILE A 273 -33.52 12.60 -61.97
CA ILE A 273 -33.53 13.44 -60.77
C ILE A 273 -33.31 12.56 -59.53
N GLN A 274 -32.38 12.94 -58.65
CA GLN A 274 -32.17 12.30 -57.35
C GLN A 274 -32.72 13.20 -56.23
N LEU A 275 -33.69 12.67 -55.49
CA LEU A 275 -34.35 13.29 -54.34
C LEU A 275 -33.40 13.35 -53.14
N SER A 276 -33.24 14.54 -52.55
CA SER A 276 -32.55 14.75 -51.27
C SER A 276 -33.55 14.68 -50.11
N LEU A 277 -33.24 13.90 -49.07
CA LEU A 277 -33.99 13.90 -47.81
C LEU A 277 -33.06 14.37 -46.69
N TYR A 278 -33.38 15.55 -46.16
CA TYR A 278 -32.69 16.26 -45.08
C TYR A 278 -33.39 15.88 -43.76
N ILE A 279 -32.67 15.34 -42.78
CA ILE A 279 -33.20 15.05 -41.45
C ILE A 279 -32.75 16.17 -40.50
N SER A 280 -33.71 16.98 -40.04
CA SER A 280 -33.56 17.95 -38.97
C SER A 280 -33.59 17.25 -37.62
N LYS A 281 -32.64 17.60 -36.75
CA LYS A 281 -32.61 17.20 -35.33
C LYS A 281 -33.79 17.78 -34.55
N SER A 282 -34.29 17.01 -33.61
CA SER A 282 -34.72 17.46 -32.28
C SER A 282 -33.86 16.76 -31.25
#